data_AF-A0A938PSF0-F1
#
_entry.id   AF-A0A938PSF0-F1
#
_cell.length_a   1.000
_cell.length_b   1.000
_cell.length_c   1.000
_cell.angle_alpha   90.00
_cell.angle_beta   90.00
_cell.angle_gamma   90.00
#
_symmetry.space_group_name_H-M   'P 1'
#
loop_
_entity.id
_entity.type
_entity.pdbx_description
1 polymer ?
#
loop_
_entity_poly.entity_id
_entity_poly.type
_entity_poly.pdbx_seq_one_letter_code
_entity_poly.pdbx_strand_id
1 'polypeptide(L)'
;MVVRAILAATLPAYWLFPNVQLLPSLDGAFLIRAYPHPSDPGRHMSRITFYRRLNTNGPVQRQSIDEQRTLSQMFASIIRDEDYAMSTSQQLTANSGSLAEVVFGRNEPALHHYHNTYREALGLELLPLLEAR
;
A
#
# COMPACT_ATOMS: atom_id res chain seq x y z
N MET A 1 6.03 16.03 18.77
CA MET A 1 5.15 15.35 19.75
C MET A 1 3.98 14.64 19.06
N VAL A 2 3.25 15.29 18.14
CA VAL A 2 2.07 14.73 17.44
C VAL A 2 2.36 13.48 16.59
N VAL A 3 3.38 13.51 15.72
CA VAL A 3 3.71 12.37 14.83
C VAL A 3 3.99 11.10 15.63
N ARG A 4 4.73 11.20 16.74
CA ARG A 4 5.06 10.05 17.59
C ARG A 4 3.82 9.44 18.25
N ALA A 5 2.84 10.26 18.65
CA ALA A 5 1.58 9.78 19.22
C ALA A 5 0.75 9.01 18.19
N ILE A 6 0.68 9.49 16.94
CA ILE A 6 -0.01 8.80 15.84
C ILE A 6 0.63 7.43 15.57
N LEU A 7 1.96 7.38 15.46
CA LEU A 7 2.70 6.13 15.22
C LEU A 7 2.62 5.11 16.37
N ALA A 8 2.31 5.57 17.58
CA ALA A 8 2.11 4.69 18.73
C ALA A 8 0.71 4.07 18.76
N ALA A 9 -0.29 4.74 18.18
CA ALA A 9 -1.68 4.32 18.22
C ALA A 9 -2.17 3.72 16.89
N THR A 10 -1.45 3.96 15.79
CA THR A 10 -1.88 3.62 14.43
C THR A 10 -0.68 3.25 13.55
N LEU A 11 -0.97 2.64 12.40
CA LEU A 11 -0.02 2.46 11.30
C LEU A 11 -0.48 3.31 10.10
N PRO A 12 -0.07 4.59 10.01
CA PRO A 12 -0.50 5.43 8.91
C PRO A 12 0.08 4.92 7.60
N ALA A 13 -0.73 4.93 6.55
CA ALA A 13 -0.33 4.55 5.21
C ALA A 13 -0.28 5.80 4.31
N TYR A 14 0.90 6.10 3.78
CA TYR A 14 1.08 7.12 2.76
C TYR A 14 1.27 6.47 1.41
N TRP A 15 0.49 6.89 0.42
CA TRP A 15 0.78 6.56 -0.97
C TRP A 15 1.63 7.67 -1.59
N LEU A 16 2.78 7.30 -2.13
CA LEU A 16 3.68 8.18 -2.85
C LEU A 16 3.61 7.77 -4.32
N PHE A 17 3.09 8.69 -5.13
CA PHE A 17 2.97 8.50 -6.57
C PHE A 17 4.35 8.17 -7.20
N PRO A 18 4.43 7.23 -8.16
CA PRO A 18 3.31 6.47 -8.71
C PRO A 18 2.99 5.19 -7.93
N ASN A 19 3.98 4.53 -7.34
CA ASN A 19 3.88 3.10 -7.04
C ASN A 19 4.45 2.69 -5.67
N VAL A 20 4.53 3.63 -4.72
CA VAL A 20 5.14 3.40 -3.42
C VAL A 20 4.13 3.60 -2.31
N GLN A 21 4.08 2.68 -1.36
CA GLN A 21 3.39 2.85 -0.09
C GLN A 21 4.42 2.90 1.02
N LEU A 22 4.35 3.94 1.85
CA LEU A 22 5.21 4.17 2.99
C LEU A 22 4.38 4.08 4.27
N LEU A 23 4.71 3.12 5.11
CA LEU A 23 4.10 2.95 6.43
C LEU A 23 5.18 3.22 7.48
N PRO A 24 5.31 4.45 7.99
CA PRO A 24 6.24 4.73 9.07
C PRO A 24 5.81 4.02 10.35
N SER A 25 6.79 3.62 11.16
CA SER A 25 6.59 3.05 12.49
C SER A 25 7.49 3.76 13.50
N LEU A 26 7.31 3.47 14.79
CA LEU A 26 8.20 4.04 15.82
C LEU A 26 9.66 3.61 15.62
N ASP A 27 9.87 2.36 15.20
CA ASP A 27 11.18 1.74 15.11
C ASP A 27 11.75 1.75 13.68
N GLY A 28 11.09 2.40 12.73
CA GLY A 28 11.54 2.44 11.35
C GLY A 28 10.43 2.79 10.35
N ALA A 29 10.40 2.07 9.23
CA ALA A 29 9.41 2.26 8.18
C ALA A 29 9.29 1.03 7.29
N PHE A 30 8.08 0.76 6.80
CA PHE A 30 7.82 -0.30 5.82
C PHE A 30 7.60 0.38 4.47
N LEU A 31 8.30 -0.12 3.46
CA LEU A 31 8.25 0.42 2.11
C LEU A 31 7.76 -0.68 1.17
N ILE A 32 6.55 -0.53 0.63
CA ILE A 32 6.00 -1.43 -0.38
C ILE A 32 6.09 -0.72 -1.74
N ARG A 33 6.66 -1.40 -2.73
CA ARG A 33 6.83 -0.87 -4.10
C ARG A 33 6.25 -1.84 -5.09
N ALA A 34 5.27 -1.41 -5.88
CA ALA A 34 4.65 -2.21 -6.93
C ALA A 34 5.34 -1.96 -8.27
N TYR A 35 5.95 -2.99 -8.86
CA TYR A 35 6.59 -2.89 -10.18
C TYR A 35 5.71 -3.57 -11.23
N PRO A 36 5.27 -2.85 -12.28
CA PRO A 36 4.43 -3.46 -13.31
C PRO A 36 5.21 -4.53 -14.08
N HIS A 37 4.50 -5.56 -14.56
CA HIS A 37 5.10 -6.52 -15.47
C HIS A 37 5.37 -5.87 -16.84
N PRO A 38 6.50 -6.13 -17.50
CA PRO A 38 6.89 -5.41 -18.72
C PRO A 38 5.92 -5.54 -19.90
N SER A 39 5.16 -6.64 -19.96
CA SER A 39 4.31 -6.98 -21.10
C SER A 39 2.88 -7.38 -20.73
N ASP A 40 2.52 -7.32 -19.45
CA ASP A 40 1.20 -7.78 -18.97
C ASP A 40 0.65 -6.77 -17.97
N PRO A 41 -0.33 -5.92 -18.36
CA PRO A 41 -0.87 -4.89 -17.49
C PRO A 41 -1.65 -5.45 -16.29
N GLY A 42 -2.06 -6.73 -16.33
CA GLY A 42 -2.74 -7.40 -15.22
C GLY A 42 -1.80 -7.99 -14.17
N ARG A 43 -0.48 -7.80 -14.31
CA ARG A 43 0.52 -8.38 -13.42
C ARG A 43 1.48 -7.34 -12.89
N HIS A 44 1.89 -7.52 -11.63
CA HIS A 44 2.93 -6.73 -11.00
C HIS A 44 3.68 -7.58 -9.96
N MET A 45 4.85 -7.11 -9.56
CA MET A 45 5.60 -7.66 -8.41
C MET A 45 5.70 -6.58 -7.34
N SER A 46 5.26 -6.88 -6.12
CA SER A 46 5.52 -6.02 -4.97
C SER A 46 6.84 -6.39 -4.29
N ARG A 47 7.66 -5.38 -3.99
CA ARG A 47 8.83 -5.52 -3.14
C ARG A 47 8.59 -4.79 -1.82
N ILE A 48 8.50 -5.56 -0.74
CA ILE A 48 8.38 -5.04 0.62
C ILE A 48 9.78 -4.93 1.24
N THR A 49 10.08 -3.78 1.83
CA THR A 49 11.36 -3.52 2.50
C THR A 49 11.10 -2.92 3.88
N PHE A 50 11.67 -3.56 4.89
CA PHE A 50 11.56 -3.11 6.28
C PHE A 50 12.84 -2.37 6.65
N TYR A 51 12.70 -1.07 6.87
CA TYR A 51 13.77 -0.24 7.40
C TYR A 51 13.65 -0.18 8.91
N ARG A 52 14.80 -0.26 9.58
CA ARG A 52 14.93 -0.06 11.01
C ARG A 52 15.67 1.25 11.27
N ARG A 53 15.18 2.03 12.23
CA ARG A 53 15.93 3.15 12.78
C ARG A 53 17.14 2.61 13.55
N LEU A 54 18.33 3.06 13.17
CA LEU A 54 19.54 2.79 13.94
C LEU A 54 19.48 3.62 15.22
N ASN A 55 19.52 2.96 16.37
CA ASN A 55 19.59 3.65 17.65
C ASN A 55 21.01 4.20 17.80
N THR A 56 21.18 5.52 17.87
CA THR A 56 22.50 6.15 17.90
C THR A 56 23.17 6.03 19.28
N ASN A 57 22.41 5.70 20.33
CA ASN A 57 22.84 5.80 21.74
C ASN A 57 22.68 4.50 22.55
N GLY A 58 22.97 3.32 21.98
CA GLY A 58 22.98 2.07 22.76
C GLY A 58 23.31 0.83 21.93
N PRO A 59 23.74 -0.28 22.57
CA PRO A 59 24.06 -1.52 21.87
C PRO A 59 22.80 -2.08 21.19
N VAL A 60 22.93 -2.46 19.91
CA VAL A 60 21.88 -3.17 19.17
C VAL A 60 21.71 -4.56 19.79
N GLN A 61 20.63 -4.78 20.55
CA GLN A 61 20.33 -6.10 21.13
C GLN A 61 19.85 -7.07 20.04
N ARG A 62 20.47 -8.25 19.94
CA ARG A 62 20.08 -9.30 18.97
C ARG A 62 18.60 -9.72 19.09
N GLN A 63 18.07 -9.80 20.31
CA GLN A 63 16.66 -10.12 20.56
C GLN A 63 15.72 -9.14 19.81
N SER A 64 16.04 -7.85 19.80
CA SER A 64 15.26 -6.84 19.06
C SER A 64 15.33 -6.97 17.53
N ILE A 65 16.33 -7.65 16.99
CA ILE A 65 16.43 -7.90 15.54
C ILE A 65 15.53 -9.06 15.14
N ASP A 66 15.56 -10.16 15.91
CA ASP A 66 14.77 -11.34 15.62
C ASP A 66 13.27 -11.05 15.79
N GLU A 67 12.86 -10.31 16.82
CA GLU A 67 11.48 -9.84 16.99
C GLU A 67 11.00 -9.01 15.80
N GLN A 68 11.80 -8.05 15.34
CA GLN A 68 11.48 -7.23 14.17
C GLN A 68 11.38 -8.08 12.90
N ARG A 69 12.26 -9.07 12.74
CA ARG A 69 12.21 -9.99 11.60
C ARG A 69 10.92 -10.81 11.62
N THR A 70 10.52 -11.35 12.77
CA THR A 70 9.27 -12.11 12.93
C THR A 70 8.06 -11.24 12.60
N LEU A 71 7.98 -10.02 13.13
CA LEU A 71 6.89 -9.09 12.80
C LEU A 71 6.86 -8.73 11.31
N SER A 72 8.03 -8.52 10.71
CA SER A 72 8.16 -8.24 9.27
C SER A 72 7.68 -9.42 8.41
N GLN A 73 8.03 -10.64 8.79
CA GLN A 73 7.59 -11.86 8.09
C GLN A 73 6.08 -12.06 8.21
N MET A 74 5.51 -11.84 9.41
CA MET A 74 4.07 -11.90 9.63
C MET A 74 3.32 -10.86 8.80
N PHE A 75 3.81 -9.61 8.76
CA PHE A 75 3.22 -8.56 7.94
C PHE A 75 3.26 -8.93 6.44
N ALA A 76 4.41 -9.43 5.97
CA ALA A 76 4.56 -9.85 4.58
C ALA A 76 3.68 -11.07 4.23
N SER A 77 3.46 -12.00 5.16
CA SER A 77 2.56 -13.13 4.91
C SER A 77 1.10 -12.70 4.80
N ILE A 78 0.64 -11.76 5.62
CA ILE A 78 -0.73 -11.22 5.52
C ILE A 78 -0.95 -10.59 4.14
N ILE A 79 -0.04 -9.74 3.69
CA ILE A 79 -0.14 -9.13 2.34
C ILE A 79 -0.21 -10.22 1.25
N ARG A 80 0.64 -11.24 1.34
CA ARG A 80 0.68 -12.31 0.34
C ARG A 80 -0.59 -13.16 0.35
N ASP A 81 -1.08 -13.51 1.54
CA ASP A 81 -2.12 -14.52 1.70
C ASP A 81 -3.53 -13.90 1.61
N GLU A 82 -3.67 -12.62 1.96
CA GLU A 82 -4.96 -11.91 1.95
C GLU A 82 -5.04 -10.89 0.79
N ASP A 83 -4.20 -9.85 0.80
CA ASP A 83 -4.30 -8.75 -0.17
C ASP A 83 -4.06 -9.22 -1.61
N TYR A 84 -3.06 -10.09 -1.81
CA TYR A 84 -2.76 -10.65 -3.12
C TYR A 84 -3.83 -11.64 -3.60
N ALA A 85 -4.45 -12.39 -2.70
CA ALA A 85 -5.58 -13.26 -3.05
C ALA A 85 -6.77 -12.42 -3.53
N MET A 86 -7.10 -11.33 -2.82
CA MET A 86 -8.13 -10.38 -3.23
C MET A 86 -7.78 -9.70 -4.56
N SER A 87 -6.56 -9.19 -4.72
CA SER A 87 -6.11 -8.52 -5.94
C SER A 87 -6.17 -9.44 -7.16
N THR A 88 -5.79 -10.71 -6.99
CA THR A 88 -5.91 -11.72 -8.05
C THR A 88 -7.37 -11.93 -8.45
N SER A 89 -8.27 -12.05 -7.47
CA SER A 89 -9.71 -12.18 -7.76
C SER A 89 -10.26 -10.98 -8.51
N GLN A 90 -9.89 -9.76 -8.12
CA GLN A 90 -10.31 -8.54 -8.82
C GLN A 90 -9.78 -8.49 -10.25
N GLN A 91 -8.51 -8.85 -10.46
CA GLN A 91 -7.92 -8.87 -11.80
C GLN A 91 -8.57 -9.94 -12.69
N LEU A 92 -8.93 -11.10 -12.14
CA LEU A 92 -9.68 -12.13 -12.88
C LEU A 92 -11.03 -11.60 -13.36
N THR A 93 -11.77 -10.89 -12.50
CA THR A 93 -13.03 -10.24 -12.88
C THR A 93 -12.82 -9.13 -13.91
N ALA A 94 -11.77 -8.32 -13.77
CA ALA A 94 -11.46 -7.28 -14.77
C ALA A 94 -11.15 -7.89 -16.15
N ASN A 95 -10.40 -9.00 -16.17
CA ASN A 95 -10.05 -9.71 -17.42
C ASN A 95 -11.24 -10.42 -18.06
N SER A 96 -12.30 -10.76 -17.32
CA SER A 96 -13.48 -11.42 -17.88
C SER A 96 -14.36 -10.48 -18.68
N GLY A 97 -14.19 -9.16 -18.55
CA GLY A 97 -15.05 -8.14 -19.17
C GLY A 97 -16.47 -8.13 -18.63
N SER A 98 -16.77 -8.87 -17.56
CA SER A 98 -18.12 -8.96 -16.98
C SER A 98 -18.51 -7.71 -16.20
N LEU A 99 -17.52 -6.89 -15.79
CA LEU A 99 -17.71 -5.65 -15.06
C LEU A 99 -17.31 -4.47 -15.95
N ALA A 100 -18.27 -3.64 -16.34
CA ALA A 100 -18.03 -2.49 -17.20
C ALA A 100 -17.39 -1.30 -16.45
N GLU A 101 -17.75 -1.13 -15.18
CA GLU A 101 -17.28 -0.04 -14.33
C GLU A 101 -17.17 -0.47 -12.86
N VAL A 102 -16.31 0.24 -12.10
CA VAL A 102 -16.16 0.09 -10.65
C VAL A 102 -16.58 1.41 -10.01
N VAL A 103 -17.41 1.34 -8.98
CA VAL A 103 -17.83 2.50 -8.20
C VAL A 103 -17.08 2.50 -6.87
N PHE A 104 -16.32 3.55 -6.60
CA PHE A 104 -15.69 3.76 -5.29
C PHE A 104 -16.71 4.32 -4.30
N GLY A 105 -16.70 3.76 -3.10
CA GLY A 105 -17.57 4.18 -2.02
C GLY A 105 -17.29 5.61 -1.57
N ARG A 106 -18.32 6.26 -0.98
CA ARG A 106 -18.21 7.61 -0.41
C ARG A 106 -17.12 7.70 0.68
N ASN A 107 -16.87 6.61 1.39
CA ASN A 107 -15.87 6.52 2.46
C ASN A 107 -14.48 6.08 1.97
N GLU A 108 -14.22 6.14 0.66
CA GLU A 108 -12.96 5.74 0.06
C GLU A 108 -12.19 6.92 -0.57
N PRO A 109 -12.12 8.12 0.04
CA PRO A 109 -11.55 9.33 -0.60
C PRO A 109 -10.11 9.14 -1.08
N ALA A 110 -9.35 8.24 -0.43
CA ALA A 110 -8.01 7.87 -0.88
C ALA A 110 -8.01 7.17 -2.24
N LEU A 111 -8.99 6.30 -2.54
CA LEU A 111 -9.13 5.66 -3.84
C LEU A 111 -9.57 6.67 -4.91
N HIS A 112 -10.49 7.58 -4.58
CA HIS A 112 -10.86 8.69 -5.48
C HIS A 112 -9.63 9.52 -5.87
N HIS A 113 -8.82 9.91 -4.88
CA HIS A 113 -7.60 10.67 -5.10
C HIS A 113 -6.55 9.87 -5.92
N TYR A 114 -6.34 8.60 -5.58
CA TYR A 114 -5.42 7.70 -6.30
C TYR A 114 -5.75 7.63 -7.80
N HIS A 115 -7.01 7.33 -8.13
CA HIS A 115 -7.42 7.17 -9.52
C HIS A 115 -7.39 8.49 -10.30
N ASN A 116 -7.80 9.60 -9.68
CA ASN A 116 -7.73 10.91 -10.32
C ASN A 116 -6.29 11.38 -10.54
N THR A 117 -5.36 11.11 -9.63
CA THR A 117 -3.94 11.43 -9.81
C THR A 117 -3.36 10.73 -11.06
N TYR A 118 -3.70 9.46 -11.28
CA TYR A 118 -3.30 8.75 -12.50
C TYR A 118 -3.94 9.34 -13.76
N ARG A 119 -5.21 9.72 -13.70
CA ARG A 119 -5.91 10.34 -14.84
C ARG A 119 -5.27 11.67 -15.21
N GLU A 120 -4.96 12.52 -14.24
CA GLU A 120 -4.21 13.77 -14.45
C GLU A 120 -2.86 13.51 -15.09
N ALA A 121 -2.08 12.55 -14.57
CA ALA A 121 -0.77 12.19 -15.12
C ALA A 121 -0.84 11.66 -16.57
N LEU A 122 -1.98 11.09 -16.96
CA LEU A 122 -2.27 10.60 -18.32
C LEU A 122 -2.98 11.62 -19.21
N GLY A 123 -3.28 12.83 -18.71
CA GLY A 123 -4.01 13.86 -19.47
C GLY A 123 -5.48 13.53 -19.70
N LEU A 124 -6.08 12.71 -18.84
CA LEU A 124 -7.49 12.31 -18.89
C LEU A 124 -8.34 13.20 -17.97
N GLU A 125 -9.61 13.41 -18.34
CA GLU A 125 -10.58 14.12 -17.49
C GLU A 125 -10.77 13.44 -16.13
N LEU A 126 -11.03 14.18 -15.05
CA LEU A 126 -11.26 13.60 -13.73
C LEU A 126 -12.56 12.77 -13.68
N LEU A 127 -12.61 11.77 -12.79
CA LEU A 127 -13.84 11.00 -12.56
C LEU A 127 -14.90 11.86 -11.87
N PRO A 128 -16.16 11.82 -12.32
CA PRO A 128 -17.25 12.54 -11.69
C PRO A 128 -17.63 11.89 -10.36
N LEU A 129 -18.12 12.71 -9.41
CA LEU A 129 -18.81 12.19 -8.24
C LEU A 129 -20.25 11.84 -8.62
N LEU A 130 -20.69 10.64 -8.25
CA LEU A 130 -22.08 10.23 -8.42
C LEU A 130 -22.93 10.81 -7.28
N GLU A 131 -24.10 11.34 -7.63
CA GLU A 131 -25.06 11.76 -6.60
C GLU A 131 -25.61 10.53 -5.85
N ALA A 132 -25.89 10.71 -4.56
CA ALA A 132 -26.58 9.68 -3.80
C ALA A 132 -27.98 9.49 -4.40
N ARG A 133 -28.30 8.24 -4.78
CA ARG A 133 -29.67 7.86 -5.14
C ARG A 133 -30.58 7.89 -3.92
#